data_AF-A0A958SZN3-F1
#
_entry.id   AF-A0A958SZN3-F1
#
_cell.length_a   1.000
_cell.length_b   1.000
_cell.length_c   1.000
_cell.angle_alpha   90.00
_cell.angle_beta   90.00
_cell.angle_gamma   90.00
#
_symmetry.space_group_name_H-M   'P 1'
#
loop_
_entity.id
_entity.type
_entity.pdbx_description
1 polymer ?
#
loop_
_entity_poly.entity_id
_entity_poly.type
_entity_poly.pdbx_seq_one_letter_code
_entity_poly.pdbx_strand_id
1 'polypeptide(L)'
;KAGLDELTYVKEIHCVAVENDMKELLWVLEKHYSSTIQVKTINLSTKGNQVFNFNLNELENLAPVFSEPKAYLYEPNAALLKSGAFSLISTKLGVEKLHRNSHLYTSDHLVNSFP
;
A
#
# COMPACT_ATOMS: atom_id res chain seq x y z
N LYS A 1 3.52 4.18 -12.82
CA LYS A 1 4.90 4.62 -13.07
C LYS A 1 4.96 5.99 -13.74
N ALA A 2 4.16 6.27 -14.79
CA ALA A 2 4.10 7.57 -15.48
C ALA A 2 4.37 8.83 -14.62
N GLY A 3 3.70 9.03 -13.47
CA GLY A 3 3.97 10.19 -12.60
C GLY A 3 5.40 10.29 -12.05
N LEU A 4 6.03 9.17 -11.70
CA LEU A 4 7.44 9.12 -11.29
C LEU A 4 8.41 9.33 -12.46
N ASP A 5 7.97 9.03 -13.68
CA ASP A 5 8.79 9.20 -14.88
C ASP A 5 8.79 10.68 -15.34
N GLU A 6 7.71 11.42 -15.06
CA GLU A 6 7.54 12.83 -15.46
C GLU A 6 7.97 13.85 -14.40
N LEU A 7 7.98 13.48 -13.11
CA LEU A 7 8.25 14.40 -11.99
C LEU A 7 9.67 14.21 -11.44
N THR A 8 10.40 15.32 -11.27
CA THR A 8 11.75 15.33 -10.70
C THR A 8 11.75 15.78 -9.24
N TYR A 9 12.66 15.24 -8.44
CA TYR A 9 12.79 15.55 -7.00
C TYR A 9 11.54 15.24 -6.15
N VAL A 10 10.85 14.15 -6.50
CA VAL A 10 9.72 13.65 -5.70
C VAL A 10 10.24 13.24 -4.32
N LYS A 11 9.66 13.83 -3.27
CA LYS A 11 9.95 13.50 -1.88
C LYS A 11 8.90 12.56 -1.31
N GLU A 12 7.62 12.87 -1.54
CA GLU A 12 6.51 12.09 -1.00
C GLU A 12 5.39 11.91 -2.04
N ILE A 13 4.73 10.76 -1.95
CA ILE A 13 3.50 10.45 -2.68
C ILE A 13 2.43 10.11 -1.65
N HIS A 14 1.29 10.77 -1.68
CA HIS A 14 0.19 10.53 -0.75
C HIS A 14 -1.01 9.97 -1.50
N CYS A 15 -1.47 8.78 -1.11
CA CYS A 15 -2.75 8.22 -1.54
C CYS A 15 -3.77 8.45 -0.42
N VAL A 16 -4.79 9.27 -0.68
CA VAL A 16 -5.79 9.66 0.32
C VAL A 16 -7.15 9.10 -0.08
N ALA A 17 -7.70 8.25 0.78
CA ALA A 17 -9.07 7.75 0.69
C ALA A 17 -9.91 8.28 1.85
N VAL A 18 -11.22 8.40 1.62
CA VAL A 18 -12.22 8.75 2.64
C VAL A 18 -13.33 7.72 2.57
N GLU A 19 -13.60 7.03 3.68
CA GLU A 19 -14.57 5.93 3.77
C GLU A 19 -14.37 4.89 2.66
N ASN A 20 -13.11 4.49 2.46
CA ASN A 20 -12.66 3.53 1.44
C ASN A 20 -12.89 3.96 -0.02
N ASP A 21 -13.10 5.26 -0.28
CA ASP A 21 -13.16 5.81 -1.64
C ASP A 21 -11.94 6.70 -1.91
N MET A 22 -11.21 6.42 -2.99
CA MET A 22 -9.98 7.15 -3.34
C MET A 22 -10.32 8.57 -3.79
N LYS A 23 -9.84 9.56 -3.05
CA LYS A 23 -10.13 10.97 -3.32
C LYS A 23 -9.00 11.67 -4.05
N GLU A 24 -7.78 11.53 -3.54
CA GLU A 24 -6.66 12.33 -4.02
C GLU A 24 -5.37 11.52 -4.10
N LEU A 25 -4.55 11.89 -5.08
CA LEU A 25 -3.15 11.49 -5.21
C LEU A 25 -2.31 12.75 -5.21
N LEU A 26 -1.58 12.99 -4.12
CA LEU A 26 -0.76 14.19 -3.94
C LEU A 26 0.72 13.86 -4.09
N TRP A 27 1.46 14.80 -4.68
CA TRP A 27 2.90 14.70 -4.90
C TRP A 27 3.57 15.87 -4.20
N VAL A 28 4.52 15.56 -3.31
CA VAL A 28 5.35 16.56 -2.66
C VAL A 28 6.71 16.52 -3.32
N LEU A 29 7.09 17.64 -3.94
CA LEU A 29 8.38 17.81 -4.58
C LEU A 29 9.22 18.79 -3.77
N GLU A 30 10.48 18.47 -3.55
CA GLU A 30 11.41 19.33 -2.84
C GLU A 30 12.65 19.50 -3.70
N LYS A 31 12.94 20.75 -4.09
CA LYS A 31 14.05 21.04 -4.99
C LYS A 31 15.35 20.47 -4.43
N HIS A 32 16.09 19.74 -5.27
CA HIS A 32 17.34 19.04 -4.91
C HIS A 32 17.17 17.83 -3.98
N TYR A 33 15.96 17.35 -3.72
CA TYR A 33 15.76 16.10 -2.99
C TYR A 33 16.23 14.90 -3.81
N SER A 34 17.12 14.09 -3.23
CA SER A 34 17.76 12.93 -3.87
C SER A 34 17.72 11.66 -3.03
N SER A 35 16.93 11.65 -1.95
CA SER A 35 16.80 10.50 -1.05
C SER A 35 15.61 9.61 -1.43
N THR A 36 15.32 8.59 -0.62
CA THR A 36 14.22 7.64 -0.88
C THR A 36 12.86 8.32 -0.87
N ILE A 37 12.02 7.98 -1.84
CA ILE A 37 10.65 8.50 -1.94
C ILE A 37 9.79 7.83 -0.87
N GLN A 38 9.10 8.63 -0.06
CA GLN A 38 8.11 8.11 0.88
C GLN A 38 6.74 8.00 0.23
N VAL A 39 6.14 6.81 0.30
CA VAL A 39 4.74 6.60 -0.08
C VAL A 39 3.92 6.53 1.21
N LYS A 40 2.96 7.44 1.31
CA LYS A 40 2.05 7.56 2.44
C LYS A 40 0.65 7.21 1.98
N THR A 41 -0.01 6.32 2.70
CA THR A 41 -1.39 5.96 2.41
C THR A 41 -2.23 6.19 3.65
N ILE A 42 -3.42 6.75 3.44
CA ILE A 42 -4.38 6.97 4.52
C ILE A 42 -5.80 6.73 4.00
N ASN A 43 -6.56 5.94 4.75
CA ASN A 43 -8.01 5.87 4.63
C ASN A 43 -8.62 6.55 5.86
N LEU A 44 -9.24 7.71 5.63
CA LEU A 44 -9.93 8.49 6.65
C LEU A 44 -11.33 7.89 6.85
N SER A 45 -11.64 7.46 8.07
CA SER A 45 -12.96 6.89 8.40
C SER A 45 -13.42 7.34 9.77
N THR A 46 -14.74 7.46 9.93
CA THR A 46 -15.44 7.63 11.20
C THR A 46 -15.13 6.52 12.21
N LYS A 47 -14.71 5.33 11.75
CA LYS A 47 -14.33 4.19 12.59
C LYS A 47 -12.85 4.20 13.01
N GLY A 48 -12.08 5.18 12.56
CA GLY A 48 -10.64 5.28 12.78
C GLY A 48 -9.86 5.28 11.48
N ASN A 49 -8.77 6.04 11.46
CA ASN A 49 -7.93 6.17 10.27
C ASN A 49 -7.01 4.95 10.12
N GLN A 50 -6.93 4.42 8.91
CA GLN A 50 -6.00 3.35 8.56
C GLN A 50 -4.84 3.94 7.77
N VAL A 51 -3.61 3.71 8.24
CA VAL A 51 -2.39 4.28 7.65
C VAL A 51 -1.42 3.16 7.32
N PHE A 52 -0.83 3.23 6.12
CA PHE A 52 0.22 2.31 5.72
C PHE A 52 1.30 3.05 4.92
N ASN A 53 2.39 3.40 5.60
CA ASN A 53 3.50 4.16 5.03
C ASN A 53 4.69 3.25 4.74
N PHE A 54 5.40 3.53 3.65
CA PHE A 54 6.58 2.79 3.25
C PHE A 54 7.47 3.62 2.33
N ASN A 55 8.74 3.25 2.24
CA ASN A 55 9.64 3.80 1.24
C ASN A 55 9.47 3.04 -0.07
N LEU A 56 9.49 3.76 -1.20
CA LEU A 56 9.23 3.17 -2.50
C LEU A 56 10.20 2.04 -2.86
N ASN A 57 11.47 2.13 -2.41
CA ASN A 57 12.48 1.11 -2.61
C ASN A 57 12.20 -0.19 -1.84
N GLU A 58 11.35 -0.17 -0.81
CA GLU A 58 10.93 -1.41 -0.12
C GLU A 58 10.14 -2.34 -1.05
N LEU A 59 9.59 -1.82 -2.16
CA LEU A 59 8.90 -2.64 -3.15
C LEU A 59 9.87 -3.43 -4.04
N GLU A 60 11.16 -3.10 -4.03
CA GLU A 60 12.19 -3.79 -4.80
C GLU A 60 12.48 -5.16 -4.17
N ASN A 61 12.64 -6.19 -5.02
CA ASN A 61 13.01 -7.55 -4.61
C ASN A 61 12.03 -8.26 -3.66
N LEU A 62 10.79 -7.77 -3.52
CA LEU A 62 9.76 -8.50 -2.78
C LEU A 62 9.14 -9.62 -3.62
N ALA A 63 9.20 -10.84 -3.10
CA ALA A 63 8.43 -11.96 -3.60
C ALA A 63 7.18 -12.15 -2.73
N PRO A 64 5.96 -11.89 -3.24
CA PRO A 64 4.75 -12.24 -2.49
C PRO A 64 4.66 -13.76 -2.33
N VAL A 65 4.31 -14.20 -1.13
CA VAL A 65 4.00 -15.61 -0.85
C VAL A 65 2.55 -15.85 -1.23
N PHE A 66 2.32 -16.91 -2.00
CA PHE A 66 0.98 -17.29 -2.44
C PHE A 66 0.45 -18.48 -1.65
N SER A 67 -0.86 -18.50 -1.43
CA SER A 67 -1.53 -19.59 -0.72
C SER A 67 -2.95 -19.75 -1.22
N GLU A 68 -3.49 -20.95 -1.09
CA GLU A 68 -4.92 -21.19 -1.20
C GLU A 68 -5.67 -20.47 -0.06
N PRO A 69 -6.98 -20.22 -0.20
CA PRO A 69 -7.76 -19.59 0.87
C PRO A 69 -7.66 -20.32 2.21
N LYS A 70 -7.38 -19.55 3.27
CA LYS A 70 -7.31 -19.98 4.67
C LYS A 70 -8.50 -19.46 5.48
N ALA A 71 -8.42 -19.53 6.81
CA ALA A 71 -9.50 -19.18 7.72
C ALA A 71 -9.98 -17.72 7.61
N TYR A 72 -9.08 -16.78 7.28
CA TYR A 72 -9.39 -15.36 7.17
C TYR A 72 -9.04 -14.82 5.78
N LEU A 73 -9.87 -13.91 5.28
CA LEU A 73 -9.69 -13.24 4.00
C LEU A 73 -9.63 -11.72 4.22
N TYR A 74 -8.71 -11.05 3.52
CA TYR A 74 -8.49 -9.62 3.64
C TYR A 74 -8.46 -8.93 2.27
N GLU A 75 -9.09 -7.77 2.21
CA GLU A 75 -9.06 -6.84 1.08
C GLU A 75 -8.46 -5.51 1.56
N PRO A 76 -7.38 -5.01 0.93
CA PRO A 76 -6.80 -3.71 1.27
C PRO A 76 -7.75 -2.56 0.97
N ASN A 77 -7.68 -1.50 1.77
CA ASN A 77 -8.41 -0.27 1.45
C ASN A 77 -7.96 0.38 0.11
N ALA A 78 -8.80 1.25 -0.43
CA ALA A 78 -8.62 1.89 -1.72
C ALA A 78 -7.32 2.71 -1.85
N ALA A 79 -6.87 3.38 -0.78
CA ALA A 79 -5.60 4.12 -0.81
C ALA A 79 -4.41 3.16 -0.95
N LEU A 80 -4.44 2.04 -0.22
CA LEU A 80 -3.42 1.01 -0.29
C LEU A 80 -3.42 0.29 -1.64
N LEU A 81 -4.59 -0.03 -2.20
CA LEU A 81 -4.73 -0.56 -3.56
C LEU A 81 -4.12 0.39 -4.61
N LYS A 82 -4.35 1.69 -4.47
CA LYS A 82 -3.81 2.70 -5.41
C LYS A 82 -2.30 2.85 -5.32
N SER A 83 -1.73 2.69 -4.12
CA SER A 83 -0.27 2.79 -3.88
C SER A 83 0.56 1.68 -4.54
N GLY A 84 -0.06 0.55 -4.87
CA GLY A 84 0.63 -0.59 -5.48
C GLY A 84 1.52 -1.41 -4.53
N ALA A 85 1.38 -1.24 -3.21
CA ALA A 85 2.18 -1.92 -2.18
C ALA A 85 1.89 -3.43 -2.02
N PHE A 86 1.43 -4.10 -3.08
CA PHE A 86 0.79 -5.41 -2.98
C PHE A 86 1.67 -6.48 -2.35
N SER A 87 2.93 -6.58 -2.76
CA SER A 87 3.85 -7.57 -2.20
C SER A 87 4.28 -7.22 -0.77
N LEU A 88 4.35 -5.92 -0.47
CA LEU A 88 4.79 -5.42 0.83
C LEU A 88 3.77 -5.70 1.94
N ILE A 89 2.47 -5.70 1.61
CA ILE A 89 1.39 -6.10 2.53
C ILE A 89 1.65 -7.49 3.08
N SER A 90 1.96 -8.45 2.20
CA SER A 90 2.26 -9.83 2.60
C SER A 90 3.45 -9.91 3.54
N THR A 91 4.54 -9.22 3.20
CA THR A 91 5.77 -9.23 4.01
C THR A 91 5.58 -8.54 5.36
N LYS A 92 4.92 -7.38 5.41
CA LYS A 92 4.76 -6.60 6.65
C LYS A 92 3.72 -7.18 7.60
N LEU A 93 2.65 -7.78 7.08
CA LEU A 93 1.54 -8.28 7.89
C LEU A 93 1.56 -9.80 8.10
N GLY A 94 2.51 -10.51 7.47
CA GLY A 94 2.61 -11.97 7.57
C GLY A 94 1.41 -12.71 6.97
N VAL A 95 0.81 -12.13 5.93
CA VAL A 95 -0.34 -12.69 5.21
C VAL A 95 0.06 -13.14 3.82
N GLU A 96 -0.60 -14.17 3.30
CA GLU A 96 -0.31 -14.72 1.98
C GLU A 96 -1.30 -14.17 0.95
N LYS A 97 -0.84 -13.92 -0.27
CA LYS A 97 -1.69 -13.42 -1.36
C LYS A 97 -2.37 -14.61 -2.05
N LEU A 98 -3.63 -14.48 -2.45
CA LEU A 98 -4.29 -15.59 -3.15
C LEU A 98 -3.71 -15.82 -4.56
N HIS A 99 -3.42 -14.74 -5.26
CA HIS A 99 -2.89 -14.80 -6.62
C HIS A 99 -2.22 -13.48 -7.00
N ARG A 100 -1.34 -13.49 -8.01
CA ARG A 100 -0.64 -12.30 -8.51
C ARG A 100 -1.58 -11.13 -8.78
N ASN A 101 -2.68 -11.41 -9.48
CA ASN A 101 -3.65 -10.41 -9.93
C ASN A 101 -4.79 -10.20 -8.94
N SER A 102 -4.98 -11.11 -7.98
CA SER A 102 -5.99 -10.97 -6.95
C SER A 102 -5.44 -10.07 -5.86
N HIS A 103 -6.04 -8.91 -5.65
CA HIS A 103 -5.68 -8.01 -4.55
C HIS A 103 -6.25 -8.49 -3.20
N LEU A 104 -6.28 -9.80 -2.99
CA LEU A 104 -6.82 -10.46 -1.81
C LEU A 104 -5.73 -11.26 -1.10
N TYR A 105 -5.83 -11.30 0.23
CA TYR A 105 -4.86 -11.92 1.13
C TYR A 105 -5.53 -12.85 2.12
N THR A 106 -4.79 -13.79 2.69
CA THR A 106 -5.33 -14.79 3.61
C THR A 106 -4.33 -15.21 4.68
N SER A 107 -4.84 -15.72 5.81
CA SER A 107 -4.04 -16.27 6.90
C SER A 107 -4.86 -17.22 7.77
N ASP A 108 -4.18 -18.07 8.55
CA ASP A 108 -4.82 -18.97 9.52
C ASP A 108 -5.26 -18.22 10.81
N HIS A 109 -4.58 -17.12 11.13
CA HIS A 109 -4.84 -16.30 12.31
C HIS A 109 -5.36 -14.92 11.91
N LEU A 110 -6.34 -14.40 12.66
CA LEU A 110 -6.92 -13.08 12.43
C LEU A 110 -5.90 -11.97 12.64
N VAL A 111 -5.72 -11.12 11.61
CA VAL A 111 -4.91 -9.90 11.67
C VAL A 111 -5.82 -8.70 11.85
N ASN A 112 -6.08 -8.31 13.10
CA ASN A 112 -6.98 -7.18 13.43
C ASN A 112 -6.49 -5.83 12.89
N SER A 113 -5.19 -5.68 12.63
CA SER A 113 -4.57 -4.44 12.15
C SER A 113 -4.52 -4.33 10.64
N PHE A 114 -5.20 -5.21 9.89
CA PHE A 114 -5.18 -5.17 8.43
C PHE A 114 -5.89 -3.89 7.92
N PRO A 115 -5.21 -3.06 7.11
CA PRO A 115 -5.71 -1.76 6.66
C PRO A 115 -6.61 -1.83 5.42
#